data_AF-A0A1F9Y4R9-F1
#
_entry.id   AF-A0A1F9Y4R9-F1
#
_cell.length_a   1.000
_cell.length_b   1.000
_cell.length_c   1.000
_cell.angle_alpha   90.00
_cell.angle_beta   90.00
_cell.angle_gamma   90.00
#
_symmetry.space_group_name_H-M   'P 1'
#
loop_
_entity.id
_entity.type
_entity.pdbx_description
1 polymer ?
#
loop_
_entity_poly.entity_id
_entity_poly.type
_entity_poly.pdbx_seq_one_letter_code
_entity_poly.pdbx_strand_id
1 'polypeptide(L)' 'MRSLIKDPALILADEPTGNLDPANQTIVAEALQEEARKGRMVIMVTHNAPLFSSGHHVLQLESVRWVK' A
#
# COMPACT_ATOMS: atom_id res chain seq x y z
N MET A 1 -13.81 -11.56 8.72
CA MET A 1 -14.60 -10.32 8.61
C MET A 1 -13.74 -9.30 7.89
N ARG A 2 -14.07 -8.93 6.63
CA ARG A 2 -13.40 -7.84 5.92
C ARG A 2 -14.27 -6.61 6.14
N SER A 3 -13.95 -5.84 7.18
CA SER A 3 -14.72 -4.66 7.56
C SER A 3 -14.17 -3.45 6.81
N LEU A 4 -15.01 -2.80 6.01
CA LEU A 4 -14.67 -1.53 5.38
C LEU A 4 -15.12 -0.40 6.32
N ILE A 5 -14.16 0.18 7.03
CA ILE A 5 -14.40 1.41 7.80
C ILE A 5 -14.55 2.55 6.80
N LYS A 6 -15.61 3.36 6.95
CA LYS A 6 -15.95 4.43 6.00
C LYS A 6 -14.92 5.55 5.93
N ASP A 7 -14.21 5.81 7.03
CA ASP A 7 -13.21 6.87 7.12
C ASP A 7 -12.05 6.45 8.05
N PRO A 8 -11.16 5.57 7.58
CA PRO A 8 -10.05 5.10 8.39
C PRO A 8 -8.93 6.15 8.42
N ALA A 9 -8.40 6.44 9.61
CA ALA A 9 -7.18 7.23 9.75
C ALA A 9 -5.93 6.47 9.22
N LEU A 10 -5.99 5.14 9.19
CA LEU A 10 -4.92 4.23 8.76
C LEU A 10 -5.47 3.17 7.81
N ILE A 11 -4.83 3.04 6.65
CA ILE A 11 -5.06 1.98 5.68
C ILE A 11 -3.83 1.07 5.69
N LEU A 12 -4.05 -0.21 6.01
CA LEU A 12 -3.04 -1.27 5.88
C LEU A 12 -3.38 -2.13 4.67
N ALA A 13 -2.46 -2.19 3.71
CA ALA A 13 -2.66 -2.89 2.45
C ALA A 13 -1.57 -3.96 2.24
N ASP A 14 -1.93 -5.22 2.44
CA ASP A 14 -1.04 -6.37 2.18
C ASP A 14 -1.22 -6.82 0.73
N GLU A 15 -0.17 -6.66 -0.09
CA GLU A 15 -0.14 -6.93 -1.53
C GLU A 15 -1.38 -6.45 -2.31
N PRO A 16 -1.73 -5.14 -2.28
CA PRO A 16 -3.00 -4.63 -2.83
C PRO A 16 -3.15 -4.79 -4.35
N THR A 17 -2.04 -4.97 -5.06
CA THR A 17 -1.98 -5.09 -6.52
C THR A 17 -1.75 -6.52 -6.99
N GLY A 18 -1.75 -7.51 -6.08
CA GLY A 18 -1.54 -8.92 -6.41
C GLY A 18 -2.60 -9.47 -7.37
N ASN A 19 -2.17 -10.28 -8.34
CA ASN A 19 -3.02 -10.92 -9.36
C ASN A 19 -3.78 -9.97 -10.30
N LEU A 20 -3.42 -8.68 -10.35
CA LEU A 20 -4.00 -7.72 -11.30
C LEU A 20 -3.12 -7.56 -12.55
N ASP A 21 -3.74 -7.28 -13.70
CA ASP A 21 -3.02 -6.81 -14.87
C ASP A 21 -2.45 -5.39 -14.66
N PRO A 22 -1.46 -4.94 -15.46
CA PRO A 22 -0.79 -3.67 -15.24
C PRO A 22 -1.72 -2.44 -15.19
N ALA A 23 -2.83 -2.42 -15.94
CA ALA A 23 -3.75 -1.30 -15.92
C ALA A 23 -4.51 -1.24 -14.58
N ASN A 24 -4.98 -2.40 -14.11
CA ASN A 24 -5.64 -2.51 -12.82
C ASN A 24 -4.69 -2.27 -11.64
N GLN A 25 -3.40 -2.62 -11.75
CA GLN A 25 -2.39 -2.28 -10.73
C GLN A 25 -2.25 -0.77 -10.55
N THR A 26 -2.20 -0.01 -11.67
CA THR A 26 -2.11 1.45 -11.65
C THR A 26 -3.33 2.08 -10.99
N ILE A 27 -4.54 1.62 -11.33
CA ILE A 27 -5.79 2.14 -10.75
C ILE A 27 -5.78 1.98 -9.22
N VAL A 28 -5.40 0.80 -8.72
CA VAL A 28 -5.33 0.54 -7.28
C VAL A 28 -4.24 1.40 -6.62
N ALA A 29 -3.09 1.55 -7.27
CA ALA A 29 -2.00 2.38 -6.76
C ALA A 29 -2.42 3.85 -6.63
N GLU A 30 -3.05 4.41 -7.67
CA GLU A 30 -3.56 5.78 -7.68
C GLU A 30 -4.63 6.00 -6.60
N ALA A 31 -5.54 5.05 -6.41
CA ALA A 31 -6.55 5.12 -5.35
C ALA A 31 -5.91 5.21 -3.96
N LEU A 32 -4.91 4.37 -3.68
CA LEU A 32 -4.19 4.40 -2.39
C LEU A 32 -3.41 5.70 -2.19
N GLN A 33 -2.79 6.23 -3.25
CA GLN A 33 -2.11 7.53 -3.19
C GLN A 33 -3.08 8.68 -2.93
N GLU A 34 -4.28 8.64 -3.52
CA GLU A 34 -5.31 9.65 -3.30
C GLU A 34 -5.81 9.65 -1.85
N GLU A 35 -5.94 8.47 -1.23
CA GLU A 35 -6.27 8.39 0.19
C GLU A 35 -5.18 9.00 1.07
N ALA A 36 -3.91 8.82 0.71
CA ALA A 36 -2.80 9.48 1.39
C ALA A 36 -2.84 11.00 1.24
N ARG A 37 -3.16 11.52 0.05
CA ARG A 37 -3.33 12.97 -0.20
C ARG A 37 -4.46 13.59 0.61
N LYS A 38 -5.50 12.82 0.94
CA LYS A 38 -6.58 13.23 1.85
C LYS A 38 -6.18 13.28 3.33
N GLY A 39 -4.90 13.01 3.65
CA GLY A 39 -4.37 13.06 5.01
C GLY A 39 -4.46 11.75 5.78
N ARG A 40 -4.81 10.64 5.11
CA ARG A 40 -4.81 9.31 5.73
C ARG A 40 -3.42 8.71 5.69
N MET A 41 -3.06 7.94 6.72
CA MET A 41 -1.82 7.15 6.68
C MET A 41 -2.08 5.89 5.86
N VAL A 42 -1.26 5.63 4.84
CA VAL A 42 -1.31 4.39 4.06
C VAL A 42 0.00 3.64 4.25
N ILE A 43 -0.08 2.42 4.77
CA ILE A 43 1.05 1.50 4.87
C ILE A 43 0.74 0.31 3.97
N MET A 44 1.65 0.00 3.06
CA MET A 44 1.50 -1.10 2.13
C MET A 44 2.71 -2.03 2.17
N VAL A 45 2.45 -3.31 1.95
CA VAL A 45 3.47 -4.33 1.70
C VAL A 45 3.32 -4.75 0.25
N THR A 46 4.39 -4.66 -0.54
CA THR A 46 4.37 -5.02 -1.96
C THR A 46 5.76 -5.40 -2.44
N HIS A 47 5.83 -6.29 -3.42
CA HIS A 47 7.04 -6.58 -4.19
C HIS A 47 7.21 -5.65 -5.41
N ASN A 48 6.21 -4.81 -5.74
CA ASN A 48 6.22 -3.88 -6.87
C ASN A 48 6.49 -2.43 -6.43
N ALA A 49 7.70 -2.17 -5.95
CA ALA A 49 8.13 -0.85 -5.48
C ALA A 49 8.01 0.30 -6.52
N PRO A 50 8.27 0.09 -7.83
CA PRO A 50 8.18 1.17 -8.83
C PRO A 50 6.80 1.83 -8.95
N LEU A 51 5.71 1.15 -8.60
CA LEU A 51 4.36 1.74 -8.61
C LEU A 51 4.17 2.83 -7.54
N PHE A 52 5.05 2.90 -6.53
CA PHE A 52 4.86 3.71 -5.32
C PHE A 52 6.08 4.53 -4.90
N SER A 53 7.09 4.66 -5.77
CA SER A 53 8.41 5.20 -5.39
C SER A 53 8.51 6.73 -5.31
N SER A 54 7.57 7.49 -5.87
CA SER A 54 7.64 8.96 -5.89
C SER A 54 6.94 9.60 -4.69
N GLY A 55 7.68 10.38 -3.89
CA GLY A 55 7.09 11.20 -2.83
C GLY A 55 6.63 10.45 -1.57
N HIS A 56 7.07 9.19 -1.40
CA HIS A 56 6.69 8.34 -0.28
C HIS A 56 7.92 7.78 0.46
N HIS A 57 7.73 7.41 1.73
CA HIS A 57 8.74 6.67 2.47
C HIS A 57 8.71 5.20 2.04
N VAL A 58 9.81 4.74 1.43
CA VAL A 58 9.97 3.34 1.01
C VAL A 58 10.95 2.66 1.96
N LEU A 59 10.50 1.57 2.59
CA LEU A 59 11.34 0.70 3.42
C LEU A 59 11.51 -0.64 2.71
N GLN A 60 12.75 -0.98 2.39
CA GLN A 60 13.08 -2.28 1.81
C GLN A 60 13.43 -3.26 2.93
N LEU A 61 12.66 -4.35 3.02
CA LEU A 61 12.91 -5.43 3.96
C LEU A 61 13.70 -6.54 3.26
N GLU A 62 14.97 -6.70 3.58
CA GLU A 62 15.84 -7.73 2.98
C GLU A 62 15.84 -9.05 3.77
N SER A 63 15.74 -8.97 5.10
CA SER A 63 15.62 -10.15 5.95
C SER A 63 14.86 -9.78 7.23
N VAL A 64 13.95 -10.67 7.63
CA VAL A 64 13.21 -10.51 8.89
C VAL A 64 13.94 -11.31 9.96
N ARG A 65 14.49 -10.63 10.97
CA ARG A 65 14.96 -11.28 12.19
C ARG A 65 13.88 -11.15 13.26
N TRP A 66 13.32 -12.29 13.66
CA TRP A 66 12.44 -12.34 14.82
C TRP A 66 13.26 -12.16 16.09
N VAL A 67 12.99 -11.08 16.83
CA VAL A 67 13.53 -10.87 18.17
C VAL A 67 12.41 -11.23 19.14
N LYS A 68 12.67 -12.24 19.99
CA LYS A 68 11.71 -12.74 20.98
C LYS A 68 11.78 -11.92 22.26
#